data_AF-A0A925DAW8-F1
#
_entry.id   AF-A0A925DAW8-F1
#
_cell.length_a   1.000
_cell.length_b   1.000
_cell.length_c   1.000
_cell.angle_alpha   90.00
_cell.angle_beta   90.00
_cell.angle_gamma   90.00
#
_symmetry.space_group_name_H-M   'P 1'
#
loop_
_entity.id
_entity.type
_entity.pdbx_description
1 polymer ?
#
loop_
_entity_poly.entity_id
_entity_poly.type
_entity_poly.pdbx_seq_one_letter_code
_entity_poly.pdbx_strand_id
1 'polypeptide(L)' 'ELNREANTLGAKASAKELSDASMELKLLIEQMREQVQNLE' A
#
# COMPACT_ATOMS: atom_id res chain seq x y z
N GLU A 1 2.30 5.16 -9.04
CA GLU A 1 3.43 5.41 -8.13
C GLU A 1 3.23 4.94 -6.69
N LEU A 2 2.17 5.34 -5.98
CA LEU A 2 1.99 4.99 -4.55
C LEU A 2 2.14 3.49 -4.21
N ASN A 3 1.58 2.59 -5.03
CA ASN A 3 1.75 1.14 -4.82
C ASN A 3 3.21 0.68 -4.90
N ARG A 4 4.00 1.29 -5.78
CA ARG A 4 5.43 0.99 -5.94
C ARG A 4 6.24 1.51 -4.75
N GLU A 5 5.88 2.68 -4.25
CA GLU A 5 6.49 3.26 -3.05
C GLU A 5 6.19 2.43 -1.80
N ALA A 6 4.94 2.03 -1.60
CA ALA A 6 4.53 1.14 -0.49
C ALA A 6 5.25 -0.22 -0.55
N ASN A 7 5.39 -0.81 -1.75
CA ASN A 7 6.20 -2.02 -1.94
C ASN A 7 7.67 -1.82 -1.57
N THR A 8 8.26 -0.69 -1.94
CA THR A 8 9.66 -0.39 -1.63
C THR A 8 9.88 -0.21 -0.13
N LEU A 9 8.93 0.46 0.54
CA LEU A 9 8.93 0.62 2.00
C LEU A 9 8.90 -0.75 2.70
N GLY A 10 7.99 -1.63 2.31
CA GLY A 10 7.86 -2.97 2.88
C GLY A 10 9.07 -3.87 2.62
N ALA A 11 9.59 -3.86 1.39
CA ALA A 11 10.73 -4.69 1.00
C ALA A 11 12.05 -4.30 1.70
N LYS A 12 12.16 -3.05 2.18
CA LYS A 12 13.33 -2.55 2.91
C LYS A 12 13.09 -2.40 4.41
N ALA A 13 11.92 -2.79 4.90
CA ALA A 13 11.58 -2.67 6.32
C ALA A 13 12.46 -3.59 7.18
N SER A 14 13.16 -3.02 8.16
CA SER A 14 13.95 -3.80 9.14
C SER A 14 13.13 -4.22 10.35
N ALA A 15 12.00 -3.56 10.61
CA ALA A 15 11.08 -3.86 11.69
C ALA A 15 9.83 -4.54 11.14
N LYS A 16 9.30 -5.53 11.88
CA LYS A 16 8.12 -6.30 11.47
C LYS A 16 6.90 -5.40 11.36
N GLU A 17 6.72 -4.51 12.32
CA GLU A 17 5.60 -3.56 12.38
C GLU A 17 5.57 -2.67 11.13
N LEU A 18 6.74 -2.28 10.61
CA LEU A 18 6.83 -1.48 9.39
C LEU A 18 6.52 -2.29 8.14
N SER A 19 6.89 -3.58 8.11
CA SER A 19 6.48 -4.49 7.03
C SER A 19 4.97 -4.69 7.01
N ASP A 20 4.37 -4.92 8.18
CA ASP A 20 2.92 -5.09 8.34
C ASP A 20 2.17 -3.80 7.92
N ALA A 21 2.63 -2.63 8.38
CA ALA A 21 2.04 -1.35 8.00
C ALA A 21 2.14 -1.09 6.48
N SER A 22 3.21 -1.53 5.81
CA SER A 22 3.33 -1.41 4.36
C SER A 22 2.33 -2.28 3.60
N MET A 23 1.97 -3.45 4.17
CA MET A 23 0.98 -4.36 3.62
C MET A 23 -0.43 -3.75 3.73
N GLU A 24 -0.76 -3.17 4.89
CA GLU A 24 -2.01 -2.44 5.12
C GLU A 24 -2.13 -1.23 4.19
N LEU A 25 -1.05 -0.47 4.02
CA LEU A 25 -1.01 0.66 3.11
C LEU A 25 -1.32 0.24 1.66
N LYS A 26 -0.77 -0.89 1.21
CA LYS A 26 -1.08 -1.43 -0.13
C LYS A 26 -2.55 -1.78 -0.28
N LEU A 27 -3.17 -2.39 0.74
CA LEU A 27 -4.59 -2.71 0.71
C LEU A 27 -5.44 -1.43 0.59
N LEU A 28 -5.12 -0.40 1.37
CA LEU A 28 -5.82 0.89 1.31
C LEU A 28 -5.68 1.56 -0.06
N ILE A 29 -4.48 1.50 -0.68
CA ILE A 29 -4.28 2.05 -2.02
C ILE A 29 -5.15 1.34 -3.06
N GLU A 30 -5.26 0.01 -3.01
CA GLU A 30 -6.15 -0.70 -3.94
C GLU A 30 -7.63 -0.38 -3.70
N GLN A 31 -8.05 -0.29 -2.44
CA GLN A 31 -9.42 0.12 -2.10
C GLN A 31 -9.74 1.53 -2.62
N MET A 32 -8.81 2.48 -2.48
CA MET A 32 -8.97 3.83 -3.03
C MET A 32 -9.07 3.83 -4.55
N ARG A 33 -8.31 2.98 -5.25
CA ARG A 33 -8.39 2.84 -6.72
C ARG A 33 -9.73 2.28 -7.17
N GLU A 34 -10.22 1.26 -6.47
CA GLU A 34 -11.54 0.67 -6.72
C GLU A 34 -12.66 1.71 -6.49
N GLN A 35 -12.58 2.49 -5.40
CA GLN A 35 -13.53 3.56 -5.11
C GLN A 35 -13.59 4.60 -6.23
N VAL A 36 -12.44 5.03 -6.78
CA VAL A 36 -12.41 5.98 -7.89
C VAL A 36 -13.05 5.39 -9.14
N GLN A 37 -12.73 4.14 -9.49
CA GLN A 37 -13.33 3.47 -10.65
C GLN A 37 -14.84 3.32 -10.53
N ASN A 38 -15.37 3.09 -9.33
CA ASN A 38 -16.81 2.99 -9.10
C ASN A 38 -17.56 4.33 -9.26
N LEU A 39 -16.84 5.47 -9.33
CA LEU A 39 -17.41 6.81 -9.53
C LEU A 39 -17.31 7.30 -10.97
N GLU A 40 -16.60 6.58 -11.83
CA GLU A 40 -16.52 6.81 -13.29
C GLU A 40 -17.68 6.14 -14.03
#